data_AF-A0A6B2FYI7-F1
#
_entry.id   AF-A0A6B2FYI7-F1
#
_cell.length_a   1.000
_cell.length_b   1.000
_cell.length_c   1.000
_cell.angle_alpha   90.00
_cell.angle_beta   90.00
_cell.angle_gamma   90.00
#
_symmetry.space_group_name_H-M   'P 1'
#
loop_
_entity.id
_entity.type
_entity.pdbx_description
1 polymer ?
#
loop_
_entity_poly.entity_id
_entity_poly.type
_entity_poly.pdbx_seq_one_letter_code
_entity_poly.pdbx_strand_id
1 'polypeptide(L)'
;MPRLKTYPRSDVSLFYVPKSKSSWMEEFVEYNPPYYTSNRVLNHPSWSDSESTEGIKFNQIDGNINRTSFMGIYDVINGIPRNPKCRTGIKGRGLLGKWGPNHAVDILISRLNSRRRVEFLCIIRKDTGKGAFPGGMVDNGETKVQAMIREAAEEVLNLKNSDELSRGISWLERNIPKGIDVFFYVLIISSFLDMLKTEETPTMHG
;
A
#
# COMPACT_ATOMS: atom_id res chain seq x y z
N MET A 1 26.51 -15.92 6.94
CA MET A 1 26.07 -14.56 6.56
C MET A 1 24.55 -14.59 6.45
N PRO A 2 23.79 -13.64 7.03
CA PRO A 2 22.35 -13.60 6.80
C PRO A 2 22.10 -13.39 5.30
N ARG A 3 21.24 -14.22 4.70
CA ARG A 3 20.88 -14.10 3.28
C ARG A 3 20.14 -12.77 3.10
N LEU A 4 20.68 -11.88 2.26
CA LEU A 4 20.03 -10.62 1.97
C LEU A 4 18.65 -10.88 1.36
N LYS A 5 17.65 -10.17 1.86
CA LYS A 5 16.31 -10.23 1.32
C LYS A 5 16.28 -9.61 -0.06
N THR A 6 15.58 -10.23 -1.02
CA THR A 6 15.37 -9.66 -2.35
C THR A 6 14.12 -8.78 -2.36
N TYR A 7 14.16 -7.71 -3.14
CA TYR A 7 12.98 -6.89 -3.38
C TYR A 7 11.95 -7.72 -4.16
N PRO A 8 10.65 -7.64 -3.82
CA PRO A 8 9.67 -8.54 -4.41
C PRO A 8 9.56 -8.40 -5.93
N ARG A 9 9.41 -9.55 -6.61
CA ARG A 9 9.32 -9.67 -8.07
C ARG A 9 10.55 -9.09 -8.81
N SER A 10 11.72 -9.12 -8.17
CA SER A 10 12.99 -8.76 -8.79
C SER A 10 14.16 -9.57 -8.21
N ASP A 11 15.31 -9.50 -8.89
CA ASP A 11 16.57 -10.08 -8.42
C ASP A 11 17.41 -9.10 -7.60
N VAL A 12 16.85 -7.92 -7.26
CA VAL A 12 17.58 -6.87 -6.53
C VAL A 12 17.69 -7.24 -5.06
N SER A 13 18.91 -7.47 -4.59
CA SER A 13 19.20 -7.71 -3.17
C SER A 13 19.17 -6.41 -2.38
N LEU A 14 18.41 -6.37 -1.29
CA LEU A 14 18.35 -5.21 -0.40
C LEU A 14 19.68 -5.03 0.34
N PHE A 15 20.09 -3.78 0.55
CA PHE A 15 21.20 -3.45 1.45
C PHE A 15 20.82 -3.79 2.89
N TYR A 16 21.70 -4.47 3.61
CA TYR A 16 21.44 -4.85 5.00
C TYR A 16 21.40 -3.61 5.90
N VAL A 17 20.27 -3.40 6.58
CA VAL A 17 20.11 -2.34 7.58
C VAL A 17 20.01 -2.99 8.96
N PRO A 18 21.06 -2.88 9.80
CA PRO A 18 20.97 -3.30 11.20
C PRO A 18 19.81 -2.58 11.90
N LYS A 19 19.13 -3.27 12.83
CA LYS A 19 18.02 -2.67 13.59
C LYS A 19 18.43 -1.38 14.32
N SER A 20 19.66 -1.31 14.83
CA SER A 20 20.22 -0.10 15.47
C SER A 20 20.50 1.05 14.51
N LYS A 21 20.49 0.82 13.19
CA LYS A 21 20.75 1.81 12.15
C LYS A 21 19.54 2.10 11.27
N SER A 22 18.36 1.59 11.63
CA SER A 22 17.14 1.78 10.85
C SER A 22 16.60 3.22 10.93
N SER A 23 16.75 3.88 12.07
CA SER A 23 16.32 5.28 12.24
C SER A 23 17.20 6.23 11.44
N TRP A 24 16.61 7.19 10.73
CA TRP A 24 17.36 8.22 9.98
C TRP A 24 18.22 9.12 10.87
N MET A 25 17.87 9.25 12.16
CA MET A 25 18.64 10.02 13.14
C MET A 25 19.98 9.36 13.49
N GLU A 26 20.07 8.05 13.29
CA GLU A 26 21.31 7.32 13.51
C GLU A 26 22.24 7.51 12.32
N GLU A 27 23.47 7.92 12.60
CA GLU A 27 24.52 8.03 11.59
C GLU A 27 24.83 6.65 11.00
N PHE A 28 24.90 6.56 9.68
CA PHE A 28 25.19 5.33 8.96
C PHE A 28 25.90 5.67 7.65
N VAL A 29 27.20 6.00 7.75
CA VAL A 29 28.01 6.60 6.66
C VAL A 29 28.12 5.65 5.46
N GLU A 30 28.24 4.36 5.71
CA GLU A 30 28.35 3.31 4.70
C GLU A 30 27.00 2.93 4.05
N TYR A 31 25.90 3.59 4.43
CA TYR A 31 24.56 3.30 3.89
C TYR A 31 24.47 3.66 2.40
N ASN A 32 24.68 2.65 1.55
CA ASN A 32 24.58 2.77 0.10
C ASN A 32 23.64 1.70 -0.50
N PRO A 33 22.31 1.86 -0.31
CA PRO A 33 21.35 0.95 -0.90
C PRO A 33 21.37 0.96 -2.44
N PRO A 34 21.03 -0.16 -3.10
CA PRO A 34 20.85 -0.18 -4.55
C PRO A 34 19.65 0.69 -4.96
N TYR A 35 19.71 1.23 -6.16
CA TYR A 35 18.59 1.94 -6.79
C TYR A 35 17.75 0.97 -7.61
N TYR A 36 16.44 0.97 -7.43
CA TYR A 36 15.53 0.15 -8.21
C TYR A 36 14.17 0.82 -8.40
N THR A 37 13.76 0.91 -9.66
CA THR A 37 12.39 1.19 -10.11
C THR A 37 12.06 0.13 -11.14
N SER A 38 10.91 -0.52 -11.02
CA SER A 38 10.52 -1.62 -11.92
C SER A 38 10.25 -1.13 -13.34
N ASN A 39 10.50 -1.97 -14.35
CA ASN A 39 10.21 -1.63 -15.75
C ASN A 39 8.75 -1.23 -15.98
N ARG A 40 7.81 -1.82 -15.22
CA ARG A 40 6.39 -1.44 -15.30
C ARG A 40 6.17 0.03 -14.93
N VAL A 41 6.89 0.55 -13.95
CA VAL A 41 6.83 1.96 -13.54
C VAL A 41 7.64 2.84 -14.49
N LEU A 42 8.81 2.36 -14.95
CA LEU A 42 9.64 3.08 -15.92
C LEU A 42 8.97 3.24 -17.29
N ASN A 43 8.01 2.38 -17.65
CA ASN A 43 7.21 2.52 -18.86
C ASN A 43 6.10 3.59 -18.75
N HIS A 44 6.15 4.44 -17.72
CA HIS A 44 5.29 5.61 -17.53
C HIS A 44 3.77 5.35 -17.67
N PRO A 45 3.20 4.34 -17.00
CA PRO A 45 1.75 4.20 -16.96
C PRO A 45 1.10 5.44 -16.31
N SER A 46 -0.16 5.71 -16.66
CA SER A 46 -0.91 6.91 -16.24
C SER A 46 -1.00 7.12 -14.73
N TRP A 47 -0.89 6.05 -13.94
CA TRP A 47 -0.89 6.09 -12.47
C TRP A 47 0.49 6.37 -11.85
N SER A 48 1.58 6.38 -12.63
CA SER A 48 2.94 6.59 -12.12
C SER A 48 3.46 8.00 -12.35
N ASP A 49 4.35 8.46 -11.47
CA ASP A 49 5.15 9.65 -11.72
C ASP A 49 6.24 9.38 -12.77
N SER A 50 6.83 10.42 -13.34
CA SER A 50 8.09 10.29 -14.06
C SER A 50 9.24 9.98 -13.09
N GLU A 51 10.42 9.64 -13.61
CA GLU A 51 11.58 9.43 -12.74
C GLU A 51 12.16 10.75 -12.21
N SER A 52 11.96 11.84 -12.94
CA SER A 52 12.26 13.18 -12.44
C SER A 52 11.27 13.58 -11.35
N THR A 53 11.79 14.17 -10.27
CA THR A 53 10.97 14.77 -9.21
C THR A 53 10.79 16.28 -9.39
N GLU A 54 11.29 16.84 -10.50
CA GLU A 54 11.16 18.26 -10.79
C GLU A 54 9.67 18.67 -10.91
N GLY A 55 9.31 19.77 -10.26
CA GLY A 55 7.94 20.28 -10.23
C GLY A 55 6.99 19.54 -9.27
N ILE A 56 7.40 18.42 -8.67
CA ILE A 56 6.57 17.71 -7.70
C ILE A 56 6.43 18.52 -6.40
N LYS A 57 5.18 18.66 -5.95
CA LYS A 57 4.83 19.36 -4.72
C LYS A 57 4.62 18.38 -3.56
N PHE A 58 5.70 17.98 -2.90
CA PHE A 58 5.64 17.05 -1.75
C PHE A 58 4.95 17.65 -0.52
N ASN A 59 4.46 16.78 0.38
CA ASN A 59 3.79 17.13 1.64
C ASN A 59 2.51 17.98 1.49
N GLN A 60 1.90 17.98 0.30
CA GLN A 60 0.64 18.69 0.02
C GLN A 60 -0.17 17.97 -1.09
N ILE A 61 -1.34 18.52 -1.41
CA ILE A 61 -2.09 18.10 -2.60
C ILE A 61 -1.42 18.73 -3.83
N ASP A 62 -1.00 17.89 -4.77
CA ASP A 62 -0.31 18.25 -6.00
C ASP A 62 -1.19 17.95 -7.21
N GLY A 63 -2.00 18.94 -7.61
CA GLY A 63 -3.03 18.73 -8.63
C GLY A 63 -4.07 17.71 -8.16
N ASN A 64 -4.11 16.56 -8.84
CA ASN A 64 -4.99 15.44 -8.50
C ASN A 64 -4.29 14.33 -7.67
N ILE A 65 -3.05 14.54 -7.25
CA ILE A 65 -2.29 13.56 -6.47
C ILE A 65 -2.18 14.05 -5.02
N ASN A 66 -2.68 13.27 -4.07
CA ASN A 66 -2.42 13.50 -2.66
C ASN A 66 -1.00 13.04 -2.33
N ARG A 67 -0.11 13.98 -2.01
CA ARG A 67 1.27 13.69 -1.56
C ARG A 67 1.46 13.98 -0.07
N THR A 68 0.39 14.11 0.70
CA THR A 68 0.46 14.19 2.16
C THR A 68 0.65 12.80 2.76
N SER A 69 1.20 12.75 3.97
CA SER A 69 1.38 11.49 4.70
C SER A 69 0.58 11.50 5.97
N PHE A 70 -0.04 10.36 6.31
CA PHE A 70 -0.68 10.15 7.61
C PHE A 70 0.32 10.01 8.77
N MET A 71 1.63 10.06 8.49
CA MET A 71 2.71 10.12 9.49
C MET A 71 3.22 11.55 9.74
N GLY A 72 2.56 12.57 9.18
CA GLY A 72 3.04 13.95 9.20
C GLY A 72 4.02 14.24 8.05
N ILE A 73 4.73 15.36 8.17
CA ILE A 73 5.66 15.82 7.13
C ILE A 73 6.85 14.85 7.03
N TYR A 74 7.15 14.41 5.82
CA TYR A 74 8.34 13.60 5.53
C TYR A 74 9.43 14.44 4.87
N ASP A 75 10.68 14.09 5.16
CA ASP A 75 11.85 14.78 4.60
C ASP A 75 11.97 14.56 3.09
N VAL A 76 12.39 15.62 2.39
CA VAL A 76 12.77 15.56 0.97
C VAL A 76 14.22 16.00 0.86
N ILE A 77 15.11 15.07 0.50
CA ILE A 77 16.54 15.31 0.44
C ILE A 77 16.98 15.18 -1.03
N ASN A 78 17.57 16.25 -1.57
CA ASN A 78 17.97 16.32 -2.99
C ASN A 78 16.82 15.98 -3.95
N GLY A 79 15.61 16.47 -3.65
CA GLY A 79 14.41 16.20 -4.45
C GLY A 79 13.76 14.84 -4.22
N ILE A 80 14.36 13.94 -3.42
CA ILE A 80 13.85 12.59 -3.19
C ILE A 80 13.21 12.49 -1.80
N PRO A 81 11.96 12.01 -1.69
CA PRO A 81 11.30 11.81 -0.40
C PRO A 81 11.94 10.64 0.36
N ARG A 82 12.20 10.83 1.66
CA ARG A 82 12.62 9.76 2.57
C ARG A 82 11.39 9.10 3.18
N ASN A 83 11.48 7.78 3.38
CA ASN A 83 10.48 7.06 4.16
C ASN A 83 10.47 7.62 5.59
N PRO A 84 9.34 8.18 6.09
CA PRO A 84 9.30 8.79 7.42
C PRO A 84 9.57 7.82 8.57
N LYS A 85 9.45 6.50 8.35
CA LYS A 85 9.65 5.49 9.39
C LYS A 85 11.11 5.09 9.58
N CYS A 86 11.80 4.70 8.51
CA CYS A 86 13.15 4.15 8.60
C CYS A 86 13.85 3.96 7.24
N ARG A 87 15.15 3.66 7.31
CA ARG A 87 15.95 3.10 6.22
C ARG A 87 15.46 1.71 5.83
N THR A 88 15.52 1.45 4.53
CA THR A 88 14.83 0.34 3.87
C THR A 88 15.77 -0.66 3.22
N GLY A 89 17.02 -0.27 3.00
CA GLY A 89 17.96 -1.03 2.19
C GLY A 89 17.73 -0.89 0.69
N ILE A 90 16.89 0.05 0.22
CA ILE A 90 16.64 0.29 -1.21
C ILE A 90 16.34 1.77 -1.49
N LYS A 91 16.80 2.27 -2.64
CA LYS A 91 16.44 3.58 -3.24
C LYS A 91 15.55 3.36 -4.47
N GLY A 92 14.89 4.43 -4.92
CA GLY A 92 13.95 4.39 -6.03
C GLY A 92 12.54 4.00 -5.58
N ARG A 93 11.65 3.79 -6.54
CA ARG A 93 10.21 3.56 -6.27
C ARG A 93 9.85 2.08 -6.21
N GLY A 94 10.72 1.20 -6.69
CA GLY A 94 10.44 -0.22 -6.84
C GLY A 94 9.19 -0.46 -7.68
N LEU A 95 8.16 -1.08 -7.09
CA LEU A 95 6.88 -1.34 -7.75
C LEU A 95 5.85 -0.20 -7.59
N LEU A 96 6.13 0.82 -6.77
CA LEU A 96 5.20 1.90 -6.50
C LEU A 96 5.23 2.96 -7.60
N GLY A 97 4.08 3.56 -7.89
CA GLY A 97 3.95 4.54 -8.95
C GLY A 97 4.42 5.93 -8.56
N LYS A 98 4.12 6.33 -7.32
CA LYS A 98 4.36 7.70 -6.85
C LYS A 98 5.66 7.81 -6.07
N TRP A 99 6.33 8.96 -6.20
CA TRP A 99 7.35 9.37 -5.25
C TRP A 99 6.69 9.77 -3.92
N GLY A 100 7.16 9.19 -2.81
CA GLY A 100 6.59 9.42 -1.49
C GLY A 100 5.34 8.56 -1.25
N PRO A 101 4.31 9.08 -0.55
CA PRO A 101 3.08 8.36 -0.23
C PRO A 101 2.40 7.72 -1.45
N ASN A 102 1.98 6.46 -1.30
CA ASN A 102 1.13 5.74 -2.25
C ASN A 102 -0.10 5.27 -1.47
N HIS A 103 -1.21 5.99 -1.61
CA HIS A 103 -2.40 5.77 -0.80
C HIS A 103 -3.21 4.57 -1.28
N ALA A 104 -3.73 3.81 -0.32
CA ALA A 104 -4.65 2.70 -0.54
C ALA A 104 -5.78 2.78 0.49
N VAL A 105 -6.87 2.07 0.20
CA VAL A 105 -8.00 1.90 1.09
C VAL A 105 -8.25 0.41 1.31
N ASP A 106 -8.51 0.03 2.56
CA ASP A 106 -8.98 -1.31 2.93
C ASP A 106 -10.38 -1.15 3.56
N ILE A 107 -11.30 -2.03 3.19
CA ILE A 107 -12.70 -1.96 3.58
C ILE A 107 -13.00 -3.09 4.57
N LEU A 108 -13.30 -2.72 5.81
CA LEU A 108 -13.74 -3.66 6.85
C LEU A 108 -15.26 -3.64 6.99
N ILE A 109 -15.95 -4.58 6.35
CA ILE A 109 -17.37 -4.82 6.58
C ILE A 109 -17.48 -5.90 7.65
N SER A 110 -18.09 -5.57 8.79
CA SER A 110 -18.30 -6.51 9.88
C SER A 110 -19.77 -6.59 10.31
N ARG A 111 -20.15 -7.71 10.91
CA ARG A 111 -21.44 -7.92 11.57
C ARG A 111 -21.26 -8.67 12.88
N LEU A 112 -22.20 -8.47 13.79
CA LEU A 112 -22.33 -9.30 14.99
C LEU A 112 -23.36 -10.42 14.71
N ASN A 113 -22.95 -11.68 14.80
CA ASN A 113 -23.87 -12.79 14.59
C ASN A 113 -24.73 -13.08 15.84
N SER A 114 -25.72 -13.97 15.71
CA SER A 114 -26.64 -14.33 16.81
C SER A 114 -25.95 -14.92 18.05
N ARG A 115 -24.71 -15.39 17.91
CA ARG A 115 -23.87 -15.90 19.01
C ARG A 115 -22.93 -14.84 19.59
N ARG A 116 -23.15 -13.56 19.27
CA ARG A 116 -22.31 -12.42 19.69
C ARG A 116 -20.85 -12.54 19.25
N ARG A 117 -20.59 -13.18 18.10
CA ARG A 117 -19.26 -13.22 17.47
C ARG A 117 -19.20 -12.21 16.33
N VAL A 118 -18.06 -11.53 16.22
CA VAL A 118 -17.78 -10.63 15.10
C VAL A 118 -17.39 -11.47 13.89
N GLU A 119 -18.10 -11.27 12.80
CA GLU A 119 -17.76 -11.78 11.48
C GLU A 119 -17.40 -10.60 10.60
N PHE A 120 -16.42 -10.76 9.72
CA PHE A 120 -16.04 -9.74 8.77
C PHE A 120 -15.83 -10.34 7.38
N LEU A 121 -16.07 -9.52 6.38
CA LEU A 121 -15.91 -9.91 4.99
C LEU A 121 -14.42 -9.90 4.61
N CYS A 122 -13.98 -10.98 3.95
CA CYS A 122 -12.65 -11.11 3.38
C CYS A 122 -12.78 -11.59 1.93
N ILE A 123 -11.75 -11.29 1.15
CA ILE A 123 -11.56 -11.86 -0.18
C ILE A 123 -10.39 -12.85 -0.16
N ILE A 124 -10.38 -13.77 -1.11
CA ILE A 124 -9.21 -14.60 -1.38
C ILE A 124 -8.51 -14.03 -2.61
N ARG A 125 -7.28 -13.55 -2.40
CA ARG A 125 -6.49 -12.96 -3.48
C ARG A 125 -6.14 -14.01 -4.53
N LYS A 126 -6.37 -13.70 -5.81
CA LYS A 126 -6.07 -14.62 -6.93
C LYS A 126 -4.58 -14.91 -7.09
N ASP A 127 -3.72 -13.96 -6.74
CA ASP A 127 -2.27 -14.05 -6.96
C ASP A 127 -1.53 -14.89 -5.91
N THR A 128 -2.09 -14.99 -4.70
CA THR A 128 -1.43 -15.61 -3.54
C THR A 128 -2.27 -16.69 -2.87
N GLY A 129 -3.59 -16.75 -3.15
CA GLY A 129 -4.52 -17.66 -2.48
C GLY A 129 -4.82 -17.30 -1.02
N LYS A 130 -4.38 -16.14 -0.54
CA LYS A 130 -4.49 -15.72 0.86
C LYS A 130 -5.72 -14.85 1.10
N GLY A 131 -6.27 -14.97 2.32
CA GLY A 131 -7.30 -14.06 2.82
C GLY A 131 -6.75 -12.65 2.99
N ALA A 132 -7.51 -11.66 2.54
CA ALA A 132 -7.22 -10.24 2.71
C ALA A 132 -8.52 -9.46 2.92
N PHE A 133 -8.40 -8.26 3.48
CA PHE A 133 -9.49 -7.29 3.38
C PHE A 133 -9.62 -6.83 1.92
N PRO A 134 -10.85 -6.61 1.44
CA PRO A 134 -11.07 -6.00 0.14
C PRO A 134 -10.55 -4.56 0.15
N GLY A 135 -9.86 -4.16 -0.90
CA GLY A 135 -9.19 -2.88 -0.96
C GLY A 135 -8.26 -2.74 -2.15
N GLY A 136 -7.78 -1.52 -2.33
CA GLY A 136 -6.88 -1.21 -3.43
C GLY A 136 -6.36 0.21 -3.38
N MET A 137 -5.66 0.59 -4.45
CA MET A 137 -4.97 1.88 -4.53
C MET A 137 -5.99 3.00 -4.78
N VAL A 138 -5.73 4.17 -4.20
CA VAL A 138 -6.51 5.38 -4.52
C VAL A 138 -6.03 5.94 -5.85
N ASP A 139 -6.94 6.08 -6.81
CA ASP A 139 -6.62 6.61 -8.13
C ASP A 139 -6.38 8.13 -8.11
N ASN A 140 -5.70 8.65 -9.14
CA ASN A 140 -5.45 10.09 -9.24
C ASN A 140 -6.79 10.86 -9.31
N GLY A 141 -6.99 11.83 -8.43
CA GLY A 141 -8.20 12.64 -8.33
C GLY A 141 -9.34 11.99 -7.56
N GLU A 142 -9.15 10.75 -7.11
CA GLU A 142 -10.14 10.03 -6.33
C GLU A 142 -10.10 10.43 -4.86
N THR A 143 -11.26 10.70 -4.27
CA THR A 143 -11.38 10.82 -2.81
C THR A 143 -11.32 9.43 -2.17
N LYS A 144 -10.91 9.36 -0.90
CA LYS A 144 -10.91 8.10 -0.14
C LYS A 144 -12.25 7.35 -0.22
N VAL A 145 -13.37 8.08 -0.15
CA VAL A 145 -14.72 7.50 -0.20
C VAL A 145 -15.02 6.91 -1.58
N GLN A 146 -14.66 7.63 -2.65
CA GLN A 146 -14.81 7.11 -4.02
C GLN A 146 -13.99 5.82 -4.23
N ALA A 147 -12.74 5.80 -3.76
CA ALA A 147 -11.88 4.62 -3.80
C ALA A 147 -12.52 3.45 -3.06
N MET A 148 -13.01 3.66 -1.84
CA MET A 148 -13.66 2.60 -1.07
C MET A 148 -14.93 2.07 -1.75
N ILE A 149 -15.72 2.93 -2.39
CA ILE A 149 -16.93 2.49 -3.12
C ILE A 149 -16.53 1.66 -4.35
N ARG A 150 -15.54 2.12 -5.12
CA ARG A 150 -15.05 1.43 -6.32
C ARG A 150 -14.48 0.06 -5.96
N GLU A 151 -13.54 0.00 -5.01
CA GLU A 151 -12.92 -1.25 -4.56
C GLU A 151 -13.96 -2.21 -3.96
N ALA A 152 -14.93 -1.72 -3.17
CA ALA A 152 -16.02 -2.56 -2.68
C ALA A 152 -16.91 -3.11 -3.81
N ALA A 153 -17.22 -2.27 -4.81
CA ALA A 153 -18.04 -2.71 -5.93
C ALA A 153 -17.33 -3.80 -6.77
N GLU A 154 -16.03 -3.64 -6.99
CA GLU A 154 -15.21 -4.57 -7.77
C GLU A 154 -14.91 -5.88 -7.03
N GLU A 155 -14.48 -5.79 -5.76
CA GLU A 155 -13.96 -6.95 -5.02
C GLU A 155 -15.01 -7.65 -4.18
N VAL A 156 -16.04 -6.94 -3.71
CA VAL A 156 -17.05 -7.48 -2.79
C VAL A 156 -18.37 -7.76 -3.50
N LEU A 157 -18.90 -6.79 -4.23
CA LEU A 157 -20.19 -6.97 -4.91
C LEU A 157 -20.03 -7.88 -6.13
N ASN A 158 -19.15 -7.50 -7.08
CA ASN A 158 -18.89 -8.23 -8.33
C ASN A 158 -20.18 -8.79 -8.99
N LEU A 159 -21.25 -7.98 -8.96
CA LEU A 159 -22.59 -8.38 -9.38
C LEU A 159 -22.75 -8.15 -10.88
N LYS A 160 -23.25 -9.17 -11.60
CA LYS A 160 -23.55 -9.07 -13.04
C LYS A 160 -24.87 -8.36 -13.32
N ASN A 161 -25.78 -8.35 -12.35
CA ASN A 161 -27.08 -7.68 -12.46
C ASN A 161 -26.91 -6.19 -12.14
N SER A 162 -27.28 -5.32 -13.08
CA SER A 162 -27.14 -3.87 -12.95
C SER A 162 -27.96 -3.28 -11.81
N ASP A 163 -29.19 -3.77 -11.60
CA ASP A 163 -30.09 -3.22 -10.58
C ASP A 163 -29.61 -3.58 -9.17
N GLU A 164 -29.11 -4.81 -8.99
CA GLU A 164 -28.52 -5.23 -7.73
C GLU A 164 -27.20 -4.49 -7.46
N LEU A 165 -26.37 -4.29 -8.48
CA LEU A 165 -25.16 -3.49 -8.38
C LEU A 165 -25.48 -2.05 -7.97
N SER A 166 -26.46 -1.41 -8.61
CA SER A 166 -26.89 -0.04 -8.25
C SER A 166 -27.37 0.03 -6.81
N ARG A 167 -28.18 -0.94 -6.34
CA ARG A 167 -28.62 -1.00 -4.94
C ARG A 167 -27.45 -1.15 -3.97
N GLY A 168 -26.48 -2.00 -4.32
CA GLY A 168 -25.26 -2.20 -3.55
C GLY A 168 -24.41 -0.94 -3.45
N ILE A 169 -24.18 -0.25 -4.57
CA ILE A 169 -23.47 1.03 -4.62
C ILE A 169 -24.18 2.08 -3.76
N SER A 170 -25.50 2.25 -3.90
CA SER A 170 -26.24 3.18 -3.05
C SER A 170 -26.18 2.83 -1.57
N TRP A 171 -26.09 1.53 -1.23
CA TRP A 171 -25.85 1.13 0.16
C TRP A 171 -24.45 1.52 0.64
N LEU A 172 -23.42 1.33 -0.19
CA LEU A 172 -22.04 1.72 0.12
C LEU A 172 -21.92 3.24 0.33
N GLU A 173 -22.47 4.04 -0.59
CA GLU A 173 -22.50 5.51 -0.50
C GLU A 173 -23.12 6.01 0.80
N ARG A 174 -24.18 5.35 1.29
CA ARG A 174 -24.85 5.71 2.54
C ARG A 174 -24.10 5.27 3.80
N ASN A 175 -23.25 4.25 3.74
CA ASN A 175 -22.70 3.60 4.93
C ASN A 175 -21.19 3.75 5.09
N ILE A 176 -20.41 3.85 4.01
CA ILE A 176 -18.96 4.11 4.09
C ILE A 176 -18.65 5.40 4.88
N PRO A 177 -19.34 6.54 4.65
CA PRO A 177 -19.08 7.76 5.42
C PRO A 177 -19.37 7.65 6.92
N LYS A 178 -20.13 6.62 7.34
CA LYS A 178 -20.43 6.35 8.76
C LYS A 178 -19.38 5.45 9.42
N GLY A 179 -18.47 4.89 8.63
CA GLY A 179 -17.39 4.05 9.11
C GLY A 179 -16.34 4.83 9.91
N ILE A 180 -15.45 4.10 10.57
CA ILE A 180 -14.30 4.67 11.27
C ILE A 180 -13.07 4.51 10.37
N ASP A 181 -12.34 5.60 10.18
CA ASP A 181 -11.07 5.55 9.46
C ASP A 181 -9.99 4.88 10.30
N VAL A 182 -9.39 3.84 9.74
CA VAL A 182 -8.21 3.18 10.28
C VAL A 182 -7.09 3.30 9.26
N PHE A 183 -6.01 3.99 9.63
CA PHE A 183 -4.88 4.22 8.74
C PHE A 183 -3.82 3.13 8.91
N PHE A 184 -3.58 2.37 7.85
CA PHE A 184 -2.47 1.41 7.77
C PHE A 184 -1.33 1.97 6.91
N TYR A 185 -0.10 1.74 7.34
CA TYR A 185 1.08 2.32 6.70
C TYR A 185 1.68 1.35 5.68
N VAL A 186 1.69 1.74 4.41
CA VAL A 186 2.39 1.03 3.33
C VAL A 186 3.26 2.02 2.57
N LEU A 187 4.45 2.28 3.10
CA LEU A 187 5.45 3.07 2.40
C LEU A 187 6.79 2.34 2.48
N ILE A 188 7.27 1.91 1.31
CA ILE A 188 8.60 1.38 0.98
C ILE A 188 9.30 0.73 2.18
N ILE A 189 8.99 -0.54 2.46
CA ILE A 189 9.82 -1.69 2.88
C ILE A 189 8.84 -2.84 2.82
N SER A 190 9.38 -4.03 2.57
CA SER A 190 8.72 -5.32 2.43
C SER A 190 7.43 -5.61 3.21
N SER A 191 6.95 -4.88 4.21
CA SER A 191 5.81 -5.30 5.05
C SER A 191 4.49 -5.50 4.31
N PHE A 192 4.16 -4.71 3.27
CA PHE A 192 2.96 -5.00 2.46
C PHE A 192 3.14 -6.24 1.58
N LEU A 193 4.38 -6.56 1.18
CA LEU A 193 4.72 -7.78 0.43
C LEU A 193 5.10 -8.96 1.35
N ASP A 194 5.37 -8.75 2.62
CA ASP A 194 5.57 -9.76 3.66
C ASP A 194 4.24 -10.17 4.27
N MET A 195 3.27 -9.26 4.33
CA MET A 195 1.86 -9.63 4.49
C MET A 195 1.40 -10.55 3.35
N LEU A 196 1.99 -10.41 2.15
CA LEU A 196 1.82 -11.36 1.03
C LEU A 196 2.71 -12.62 1.16
N LYS A 197 3.73 -12.61 2.01
CA LYS A 197 4.62 -13.75 2.34
C LYS A 197 4.50 -14.20 3.79
N THR A 198 3.30 -14.50 4.27
CA THR A 198 3.17 -15.52 5.34
C THR A 198 3.53 -16.91 4.76
N GLU A 199 4.80 -17.27 4.80
CA GLU A 199 5.19 -18.68 4.91
C GLU A 199 5.09 -19.05 6.38
N GLU A 200 4.10 -19.87 6.70
CA GLU A 200 4.19 -21.06 7.55
C GLU A 200 2.76 -21.58 7.71
N THR A 201 2.42 -22.57 6.88
CA THR A 201 1.33 -23.50 7.18
C THR A 201 1.67 -24.20 8.50
N PRO A 202 0.80 -24.19 9.52
CA PRO A 202 0.98 -25.07 10.65
C PRO A 202 0.88 -26.50 10.13
N THR A 203 1.95 -27.27 10.27
CA THR A 203 1.91 -28.72 10.16
C THR A 203 0.90 -29.23 11.19
N MET A 204 -0.25 -29.66 10.70
CA MET A 204 -1.15 -30.54 11.46
C MET A 204 -0.42 -31.88 11.57
N HIS A 205 0.20 -32.13 12.71
CA HIS A 205 0.52 -33.49 13.12
C HIS A 205 -0.78 -34.18 13.51
N GLY A 206 -1.04 -35.31 12.86
CA GLY A 206 -2.09 -36.27 13.26
C GLY A 206 -1.71 -37.05 14.51
#